data_AF-A0A349N0H8-F1
#
_entry.id   AF-A0A349N0H8-F1
#
_cell.length_a   1.000
_cell.length_b   1.000
_cell.length_c   1.000
_cell.angle_alpha   90.00
_cell.angle_beta   90.00
_cell.angle_gamma   90.00
#
_symmetry.space_group_name_H-M   'P 1'
#
loop_
_entity.id
_entity.type
_entity.pdbx_description
1 polymer ?
#
loop_
_entity_poly.entity_id
_entity_poly.type
_entity_poly.pdbx_seq_one_letter_code
_entity_poly.pdbx_strand_id
1 'polypeptide(L)'
;MGILKYARQMTQEEAMGHICRLRLGVDEGLIDSPGTGFFQHLLACTLPARIRVMTGGEEMDQETENMRRASMLREQMENINGHGK
;
A
#
# COMPACT_ATOMS: atom_id res chain seq x y z
N MET A 1 2.27 1.71 10.13
CA MET A 1 3.48 1.08 9.55
C MET A 1 3.42 -0.46 9.60
N GLY A 2 3.30 -1.09 10.78
CA GLY A 2 3.42 -2.55 10.93
C GLY A 2 2.55 -3.39 9.99
N ILE A 3 1.22 -3.22 10.00
CA ILE A 3 0.32 -4.05 9.18
C ILE A 3 0.61 -3.90 7.67
N LEU A 4 0.84 -2.68 7.17
CA LEU A 4 1.22 -2.46 5.76
C LEU A 4 2.59 -3.07 5.39
N LYS A 5 3.49 -3.24 6.36
CA LYS A 5 4.82 -3.84 6.15
C LYS A 5 4.83 -5.38 6.24
N TYR A 6 3.84 -6.01 6.88
CA TYR A 6 3.91 -7.45 7.20
C TYR A 6 2.68 -8.28 6.80
N ALA A 7 1.52 -7.67 6.55
CA ALA A 7 0.32 -8.41 6.19
C ALA A 7 0.54 -9.26 4.93
N ARG A 8 0.03 -10.49 4.90
CA ARG A 8 0.11 -11.39 3.74
C ARG A 8 -1.11 -11.33 2.81
N GLN A 9 -2.25 -10.91 3.35
CA GLN A 9 -3.51 -10.67 2.66
C GLN A 9 -4.10 -9.37 3.19
N MET A 10 -4.75 -8.60 2.31
CA MET A 10 -5.39 -7.34 2.68
C MET A 10 -6.51 -7.00 1.69
N THR A 11 -7.70 -6.69 2.19
CA THR A 11 -8.77 -6.16 1.32
C THR A 11 -8.48 -4.72 0.90
N GLN A 12 -9.24 -4.21 -0.06
CA GLN A 12 -9.09 -2.82 -0.49
C GLN A 12 -9.48 -1.84 0.64
N GLU A 13 -10.55 -2.14 1.37
CA GLU A 13 -11.06 -1.33 2.48
C GLU A 13 -10.06 -1.29 3.64
N GLU A 14 -9.47 -2.44 3.98
CA GLU A 14 -8.42 -2.51 5.01
C GLU A 14 -7.21 -1.68 4.62
N ALA A 15 -6.73 -1.84 3.37
CA ALA A 15 -5.61 -1.07 2.87
C ALA A 15 -5.87 0.43 2.93
N MET A 16 -7.03 0.87 2.44
CA MET A 16 -7.48 2.27 2.51
C MET A 16 -7.48 2.78 3.95
N GLY A 17 -8.11 2.05 4.87
CA GLY A 17 -8.18 2.43 6.28
C GLY A 17 -6.79 2.57 6.93
N HIS A 18 -5.86 1.68 6.60
CA HIS A 18 -4.48 1.78 7.07
C HIS A 18 -3.72 2.96 6.48
N ILE A 19 -3.91 3.26 5.19
CA ILE A 19 -3.28 4.40 4.52
C ILE A 19 -3.80 5.72 5.10
N CYS A 20 -5.11 5.85 5.34
CA CYS A 20 -5.69 7.03 5.98
C CYS A 20 -5.13 7.26 7.39
N ARG A 21 -5.00 6.20 8.20
CA ARG A 21 -4.39 6.30 9.53
C ARG A 21 -2.92 6.71 9.47
N LEU A 22 -2.18 6.19 8.49
CA LEU A 22 -0.79 6.59 8.27
C LEU A 22 -0.69 8.06 7.89
N ARG A 23 -1.58 8.53 7.00
CA ARG A 23 -1.65 9.93 6.58
C ARG A 23 -1.95 10.85 7.76
N LEU A 24 -2.95 10.50 8.57
CA LEU A 24 -3.27 11.23 9.79
C LEU A 24 -2.06 11.31 10.73
N GLY A 25 -1.35 10.21 10.94
CA GLY A 25 -0.13 10.22 11.75
C GLY A 25 0.96 11.16 11.22
N VAL A 26 1.08 11.31 9.91
CA VAL A 26 1.99 12.31 9.30
C VAL A 26 1.47 13.73 9.48
N ASP A 27 0.17 13.95 9.25
CA ASP A 27 -0.45 15.28 9.37
C ASP A 27 -0.40 15.79 10.83
N GLU A 28 -0.47 14.90 11.82
CA GLU A 28 -0.31 15.18 13.26
C GLU A 28 1.17 15.27 13.71
N GLY A 29 2.14 15.06 12.81
CA GLY A 29 3.57 15.09 13.14
C GLY A 29 4.06 13.91 14.00
N LEU A 30 3.27 12.83 14.12
CA LEU A 30 3.63 11.61 14.83
C LEU A 30 4.54 10.68 14.01
N ILE A 31 4.56 10.87 12.69
CA ILE A 31 5.32 10.08 11.72
C ILE A 31 5.99 11.04 10.75
N ASP A 32 7.25 10.80 10.42
CA ASP A 32 7.96 11.58 9.42
C ASP A 32 7.28 11.47 8.05
N SER A 33 7.19 12.60 7.35
CA SER A 33 6.55 12.67 6.04
C SER A 33 7.39 11.93 4.99
N PRO A 34 6.86 10.88 4.33
CA PRO A 34 7.58 10.08 3.33
C PRO A 34 7.73 10.76 1.96
N GLY A 35 7.56 12.08 1.88
CA GLY A 35 7.63 12.87 0.65
C GLY A 35 6.29 13.11 -0.04
N THR A 36 6.26 14.11 -0.92
CA THR A 36 5.05 14.50 -1.68
C THR A 36 4.61 13.39 -2.63
N GLY A 37 3.31 13.12 -2.71
CA GLY A 37 2.78 12.13 -3.66
C GLY A 37 2.73 10.68 -3.13
N PHE A 38 3.43 10.39 -2.02
CA PHE A 38 3.55 9.03 -1.49
C PHE A 38 2.19 8.37 -1.19
N PHE A 39 1.31 9.09 -0.50
CA PHE A 39 0.00 8.56 -0.15
C PHE A 39 -0.90 8.36 -1.38
N GLN A 40 -0.88 9.28 -2.35
CA GLN A 40 -1.59 9.09 -3.61
C GLN A 40 -1.08 7.86 -4.36
N HIS A 41 0.23 7.63 -4.35
CA HIS A 41 0.84 6.45 -4.96
C HIS A 41 0.38 5.16 -4.26
N LEU A 42 0.40 5.10 -2.93
CA LEU A 42 -0.09 3.92 -2.21
C LEU A 42 -1.55 3.62 -2.52
N LEU A 43 -2.39 4.65 -2.51
CA LEU A 43 -3.81 4.50 -2.83
C LEU A 43 -4.00 3.91 -4.24
N ALA A 44 -3.28 4.43 -5.23
CA ALA A 44 -3.33 3.90 -6.59
C ALA A 44 -2.93 2.41 -6.65
N CYS A 45 -1.94 1.99 -5.85
CA CYS A 45 -1.51 0.58 -5.75
C CYS A 45 -2.55 -0.35 -5.12
N THR A 46 -3.52 0.17 -4.36
CA THR A 46 -4.60 -0.65 -3.77
C THR A 46 -5.73 -0.98 -4.74
N LEU A 47 -5.83 -0.26 -5.87
CA LEU A 47 -6.94 -0.36 -6.80
C LEU A 47 -6.90 -1.68 -7.60
N PRO A 48 -8.05 -2.34 -7.83
CA PRO A 48 -8.11 -3.61 -8.56
C PRO A 48 -7.52 -3.50 -9.97
N ALA A 49 -7.82 -2.40 -10.67
CA ALA A 49 -7.28 -2.14 -12.01
C ALA A 49 -5.75 -2.08 -12.03
N ARG A 50 -5.13 -1.51 -10.98
CA ARG A 50 -3.67 -1.42 -10.87
C ARG A 50 -3.05 -2.78 -10.64
N ILE A 51 -3.66 -3.60 -9.77
CA ILE A 51 -3.23 -4.97 -9.49
C ILE A 51 -3.28 -5.80 -10.78
N ARG A 52 -4.38 -5.74 -11.53
CA ARG A 52 -4.55 -6.47 -12.80
C ARG A 52 -3.54 -6.08 -13.88
N VAL A 53 -3.26 -4.78 -14.03
CA VAL A 53 -2.25 -4.32 -14.99
C VAL A 53 -0.87 -4.87 -14.62
N MET A 54 -0.53 -4.93 -13.33
CA MET A 54 0.77 -5.41 -12.87
C MET A 54 0.91 -6.94 -12.92
N THR A 55 -0.21 -7.68 -12.95
CA THR A 55 -0.22 -9.14 -13.14
C THR A 55 -0.37 -9.57 -14.60
N GLY A 56 -0.25 -8.63 -15.56
CA GLY A 56 -0.33 -8.96 -16.99
C GLY A 56 -1.76 -9.21 -17.50
N GLY A 57 -2.77 -8.78 -16.75
CA GLY A 57 -4.19 -8.88 -17.15
C GLY A 57 -4.84 -10.24 -16.87
N GLU A 58 -4.20 -11.08 -16.05
CA GLU A 58 -4.78 -12.36 -15.64
C GLU A 58 -6.05 -12.17 -14.80
N GLU A 59 -7.04 -13.03 -15.01
CA GLU A 59 -8.17 -13.15 -14.09
C GLU A 59 -7.69 -13.71 -12.76
N MET A 60 -8.15 -13.12 -11.67
CA MET A 60 -7.76 -13.47 -10.33
C MET A 60 -9.01 -13.60 -9.47
N ASP A 61 -9.00 -14.59 -8.57
CA ASP A 61 -9.97 -14.62 -7.50
C ASP A 61 -9.67 -13.54 -6.45
N GLN A 62 -10.65 -13.29 -5.59
CA GLN A 62 -10.57 -12.25 -4.56
C GLN A 62 -9.41 -12.51 -3.58
N GLU A 63 -9.11 -13.78 -3.28
CA GLU A 63 -8.03 -14.15 -2.38
C GLU A 63 -6.66 -13.79 -2.96
N THR A 64 -6.45 -14.12 -4.23
CA THR A 64 -5.22 -13.80 -4.96
C THR A 64 -5.07 -12.29 -5.13
N GLU A 65 -6.16 -11.57 -5.44
CA GLU A 65 -6.14 -10.10 -5.46
C GLU A 65 -5.70 -9.52 -4.10
N ASN A 66 -6.22 -10.05 -3.00
CA ASN A 66 -5.86 -9.62 -1.64
C ASN A 66 -4.40 -9.93 -1.29
N MET A 67 -3.86 -11.07 -1.73
CA MET A 67 -2.45 -11.42 -1.56
C MET A 67 -1.53 -10.48 -2.37
N ARG A 68 -1.89 -10.20 -3.63
CA ARG A 68 -1.12 -9.27 -4.48
C ARG A 68 -1.15 -7.85 -3.92
N ARG A 69 -2.31 -7.37 -3.47
CA ARG A 69 -2.44 -6.06 -2.81
C ARG A 69 -1.48 -5.94 -1.63
N ALA A 70 -1.49 -6.94 -0.74
CA ALA A 70 -0.61 -6.96 0.41
C ALA A 70 0.88 -6.98 -0.02
N SER A 71 1.24 -7.77 -1.03
CA SER A 71 2.62 -7.81 -1.55
C SER A 71 3.09 -6.47 -2.09
N MET A 72 2.28 -5.83 -2.93
CA MET A 72 2.60 -4.54 -3.53
C MET A 72 2.79 -3.45 -2.47
N LEU A 73 1.92 -3.42 -1.47
CA LEU A 73 2.05 -2.46 -0.37
C LEU A 73 3.34 -2.68 0.41
N ARG A 74 3.75 -3.93 0.69
CA ARG A 74 5.02 -4.21 1.36
C ARG A 74 6.22 -3.70 0.56
N GLU A 75 6.25 -3.97 -0.75
CA GLU A 75 7.32 -3.48 -1.64
C GLU A 75 7.42 -1.95 -1.64
N GLN A 76 6.28 -1.25 -1.71
CA GLN A 76 6.28 0.22 -1.62
C GLN A 76 6.78 0.71 -0.26
N MET A 77 6.44 0.02 0.83
CA MET A 77 6.89 0.39 2.18
C MET A 77 8.37 0.10 2.46
N GLU A 78 8.98 -0.84 1.73
CA GLU A 78 10.42 -1.08 1.75
C GLU A 78 11.18 0.02 1.02
N ASN A 79 10.69 0.45 -0.15
CA ASN A 79 11.29 1.51 -0.96
C ASN A 79 11.38 2.87 -0.23
N ILE A 80 10.48 3.15 0.71
CA ILE A 80 10.55 4.34 1.58
C ILE A 80 11.82 4.33 2.44
N ASN A 81 12.16 3.17 3.03
CA ASN A 81 13.31 3.08 3.93
C ASN A 81 14.64 3.17 3.15
N GLY A 82 14.62 2.92 1.83
CA GLY A 82 15.77 3.06 0.94
C GLY A 82 16.08 4.49 0.49
N HIS A 83 15.12 5.41 0.58
CA HIS A 83 15.31 6.84 0.25
C HIS A 83 15.67 7.70 1.47
N GLY A 84 15.99 7.07 2.60
CA GLY A 84 16.61 7.72 3.75
C GLY A 84 18.12 7.87 3.56
N LYS A 85 18.53 8.77 2.67
CA LYS A 85 19.87 9.39 2.68
C LYS A 85 19.74 10.88 2.39
#